data_AF-A0A4P8KPG9-F1
#
_entry.id   AF-A0A4P8KPG9-F1
#
_cell.length_a   1.000
_cell.length_b   1.000
_cell.length_c   1.000
_cell.angle_alpha   90.00
_cell.angle_beta   90.00
_cell.angle_gamma   90.00
#
_symmetry.space_group_name_H-M   'P 1'
#
loop_
_entity.id
_entity.type
_entity.pdbx_description
1 polymer ?
#
loop_
_entity_poly.entity_id
_entity_poly.type
_entity_poly.pdbx_seq_one_letter_code
_entity_poly.pdbx_strand_id
1 'polypeptide(L)'
;MVVTSVVVGLIAAVSDELSRRILFGALAVMLMVIGIALLITFRGVVSRALTIDDRPGYLRFVPLRVGTVPVLFIAVSLLLPAGAQLFIDLNGLPEPWGSRLTRSGPYILGMIGIAVLVMRIVRLRVLAGLTLTSRGVTGIRGCGALDWSWEELAQVSVVAAPAAKLSLLRAGGAPLITAPALSLGSDPNLVASLVEFYRQHPEHRDVLDVGGVEAVHRAEQALRPG
;
A
#
# COMPACT_ATOMS: atom_id res chain seq x y z
N MET A 1 5.06 -18.24 7.66
CA MET A 1 6.11 -17.27 8.02
C MET A 1 6.61 -17.41 9.45
N VAL A 2 5.74 -17.44 10.46
CA VAL A 2 6.18 -17.60 11.88
C VAL A 2 6.95 -18.90 12.12
N VAL A 3 6.48 -20.03 11.57
CA VAL A 3 7.20 -21.31 11.67
C VAL A 3 8.59 -21.22 11.04
N THR A 4 8.70 -20.57 9.87
CA THR A 4 9.96 -20.37 9.17
C THR A 4 10.93 -19.49 9.97
N SER A 5 10.47 -18.39 10.57
CA SER A 5 11.32 -17.53 11.40
C SER A 5 11.81 -18.26 12.65
N VAL A 6 10.96 -19.09 13.27
CA VAL A 6 11.33 -19.91 14.44
C VAL A 6 12.39 -20.95 14.08
N VAL A 7 12.22 -21.65 12.95
CA VAL A 7 13.21 -22.63 12.46
C VAL A 7 14.56 -21.96 12.19
N VAL A 8 14.57 -20.80 11.53
CA VAL A 8 15.80 -20.05 11.25
C VAL A 8 16.45 -19.54 12.54
N GLY A 9 15.67 -19.11 13.53
CA GLY A 9 16.17 -18.73 14.85
C GLY A 9 16.77 -19.90 15.63
N LEU A 10 16.18 -21.09 15.54
CA LEU A 10 16.73 -22.31 16.14
C LEU A 10 18.07 -22.70 15.47
N ILE A 11 18.17 -22.59 14.14
CA ILE A 11 19.43 -22.82 13.41
C ILE A 11 20.51 -21.83 13.89
N ALA A 12 20.14 -20.56 14.11
CA ALA A 12 21.07 -19.58 14.68
C ALA A 12 21.55 -20.02 16.08
N ALA A 13 20.65 -20.41 16.97
CA ALA A 13 20.98 -20.79 18.35
C ALA A 13 21.91 -22.01 18.44
N VAL A 14 21.79 -22.95 17.51
CA VAL A 14 22.58 -24.20 17.49
C VAL A 14 23.90 -24.05 16.73
N SER A 15 24.07 -23.00 15.91
CA SER A 15 25.31 -22.81 15.16
C SER A 15 26.48 -22.47 16.10
N ASP A 16 27.64 -23.12 15.98
CA ASP A 16 28.80 -22.83 16.83
C ASP A 16 29.59 -21.58 16.37
N GLU A 17 29.42 -21.22 15.11
CA GLU A 17 30.19 -20.16 14.46
C GLU A 17 29.48 -18.81 14.58
N LEU A 18 30.16 -17.81 15.15
CA LEU A 18 29.59 -16.49 15.43
C LEU A 18 29.04 -15.80 14.17
N SER A 19 29.69 -15.96 13.02
CA SER A 19 29.22 -15.40 11.74
C SER A 19 27.89 -16.00 11.30
N ARG A 20 27.70 -17.31 11.49
CA ARG A 20 26.43 -18.00 11.21
C ARG A 20 25.34 -17.56 12.20
N ARG A 21 25.64 -17.45 13.49
CA ARG A 21 24.70 -16.94 14.51
C ARG A 21 24.14 -15.58 14.15
N ILE A 22 25.03 -14.64 13.80
CA ILE A 22 24.65 -13.26 13.46
C ILE A 22 23.77 -13.23 12.21
N LEU A 23 24.15 -13.95 11.15
CA LEU A 23 23.42 -13.93 9.89
C LEU A 23 22.05 -14.61 9.98
N PHE A 24 21.98 -15.81 10.57
CA PHE A 24 20.71 -16.51 10.76
C PHE A 24 19.80 -15.77 11.75
N GLY A 25 20.37 -15.15 12.79
CA GLY A 25 19.62 -14.27 13.69
C GLY A 25 18.98 -13.10 12.94
N ALA A 26 19.74 -12.40 12.09
CA ALA A 26 19.23 -11.30 11.27
C ALA A 26 18.12 -11.76 10.30
N LEU A 27 18.27 -12.92 9.67
CA LEU A 27 17.26 -13.53 8.80
C LEU A 27 15.98 -13.91 9.57
N ALA A 28 16.11 -14.50 10.76
CA ALA A 28 14.97 -14.85 11.60
C ALA A 28 14.15 -13.61 11.98
N VAL A 29 14.83 -12.55 12.43
CA VAL A 29 14.21 -11.26 12.76
C VAL A 29 13.53 -10.66 11.54
N MET A 30 14.21 -10.64 10.38
CA MET A 30 13.63 -10.16 9.13
C MET A 30 12.32 -10.90 8.80
N LEU A 31 12.34 -12.23 8.80
CA LEU A 31 11.15 -13.04 8.50
C LEU A 31 10.00 -12.81 9.48
N MET A 32 10.32 -12.63 10.77
CA MET A 32 9.33 -12.33 11.80
C MET A 32 8.69 -10.95 11.57
N VAL A 33 9.50 -9.91 11.31
CA VAL A 33 9.02 -8.56 11.03
C VAL A 33 8.15 -8.53 9.77
N ILE A 34 8.58 -9.19 8.70
CA ILE A 34 7.78 -9.30 7.46
C ILE A 34 6.45 -10.01 7.75
N GLY A 35 6.47 -11.11 8.50
CA GLY A 35 5.25 -11.84 8.86
C GLY A 35 4.25 -10.99 9.65
N ILE A 36 4.72 -10.26 10.67
CA ILE A 36 3.89 -9.36 11.49
C ILE A 36 3.35 -8.21 10.63
N ALA A 37 4.20 -7.58 9.82
CA ALA A 37 3.81 -6.48 8.95
C ALA A 37 2.74 -6.90 7.92
N LEU A 38 2.88 -8.10 7.33
CA LEU A 38 1.86 -8.67 6.45
C LEU A 38 0.56 -8.94 7.21
N LEU A 39 0.60 -9.52 8.40
CA LEU A 39 -0.59 -9.77 9.22
C LEU A 39 -1.34 -8.48 9.56
N ILE A 40 -0.64 -7.42 9.96
CA ILE A 40 -1.22 -6.10 10.22
C ILE A 40 -1.85 -5.53 8.95
N THR A 41 -1.14 -5.63 7.82
CA THR A 41 -1.62 -5.12 6.53
C THR A 41 -2.91 -5.85 6.10
N PHE A 42 -2.93 -7.18 6.18
CA PHE A 42 -4.10 -7.98 5.81
C PHE A 42 -5.28 -7.73 6.75
N ARG A 43 -5.05 -7.61 8.07
CA ARG A 43 -6.12 -7.27 9.02
C ARG A 43 -6.69 -5.86 8.82
N GLY A 44 -5.82 -4.90 8.49
CA GLY A 44 -6.24 -3.53 8.20
C GLY A 44 -7.13 -3.44 6.95
N VAL A 45 -6.87 -4.26 5.93
CA VAL A 45 -7.68 -4.30 4.70
C VAL A 45 -9.10 -4.85 4.94
N VAL A 46 -9.28 -5.74 5.94
CA VAL A 46 -10.60 -6.29 6.29
C VAL A 46 -11.47 -5.28 7.06
N SER A 47 -10.87 -4.26 7.66
CA SER A 47 -11.59 -3.22 8.42
C SER A 47 -12.20 -2.23 7.43
N ARG A 48 -13.41 -2.53 6.95
CA ARG A 48 -14.26 -1.78 6.00
C ARG A 48 -14.69 -0.38 6.50
N ALA A 49 -13.76 0.44 6.99
CA ALA A 49 -14.06 1.79 7.47
C ALA A 49 -13.76 2.82 6.38
N LEU A 50 -14.82 3.42 5.84
CA LEU A 50 -14.76 4.68 5.11
C LEU A 50 -14.09 5.72 6.02
N THR A 51 -12.85 6.10 5.71
CA THR A 51 -12.15 7.17 6.43
C THR A 51 -12.24 8.42 5.58
N ILE A 52 -13.20 9.27 5.93
CA ILE A 52 -13.49 10.54 5.25
C ILE A 52 -12.72 11.65 5.96
N ASP A 53 -11.94 12.45 5.22
CA ASP A 53 -11.42 13.72 5.73
C ASP A 53 -12.55 14.76 5.64
N ASP A 54 -13.12 15.14 6.78
CA ASP A 54 -14.31 16.00 6.88
C ASP A 54 -13.96 17.49 6.77
N ARG A 55 -13.16 17.84 5.76
CA ARG A 55 -12.85 19.23 5.46
C ARG A 55 -13.86 19.78 4.46
N PRO A 56 -14.38 21.00 4.67
CA PRO A 56 -15.26 21.64 3.71
C PRO A 56 -14.54 21.84 2.36
N GLY A 57 -15.25 21.61 1.26
CA GLY A 57 -14.76 21.81 -0.11
C GLY A 57 -14.36 20.56 -0.89
N TYR A 58 -14.36 19.37 -0.30
CA TYR A 58 -14.14 18.11 -1.04
C TYR A 58 -14.49 16.85 -0.24
N LEU A 59 -14.84 15.76 -0.93
CA LEU A 59 -14.89 14.41 -0.36
C LEU A 59 -13.57 13.69 -0.66
N ARG A 60 -12.71 13.50 0.35
CA ARG A 60 -11.44 12.78 0.19
C ARG A 60 -11.42 11.45 0.93
N PHE A 61 -11.15 10.39 0.20
CA PHE A 61 -10.89 9.06 0.75
C PHE A 61 -9.43 8.99 1.20
N VAL A 62 -9.16 8.97 2.50
CA VAL A 62 -7.77 8.95 3.00
C VAL A 62 -7.34 7.50 3.25
N PRO A 63 -6.19 7.04 2.71
CA PRO A 63 -5.64 5.75 3.11
C PRO A 63 -5.29 5.75 4.58
N LEU A 64 -5.81 4.74 5.29
CA LEU A 64 -5.44 4.45 6.67
C LEU A 64 -3.92 4.52 6.78
N ARG A 65 -3.42 5.34 7.71
CA ARG A 65 -1.97 5.45 8.03
C ARG A 65 -1.33 4.06 8.27
N VAL A 66 -2.16 3.10 8.68
CA VAL A 66 -1.86 1.67 8.88
C VAL A 66 -1.29 0.97 7.64
N GLY A 67 -1.50 1.46 6.40
CA GLY A 67 -0.91 0.85 5.19
C GLY A 67 0.53 1.26 4.87
N THR A 68 1.03 2.36 5.45
CA THR A 68 2.37 2.88 5.14
C THR A 68 3.42 2.32 6.11
N VAL A 69 3.07 2.21 7.39
CA VAL A 69 3.95 1.80 8.48
C VAL A 69 4.49 0.36 8.29
N PRO A 70 3.66 -0.67 8.02
CA PRO A 70 4.14 -2.05 7.88
C PRO A 70 5.11 -2.22 6.71
N VAL A 71 4.90 -1.51 5.60
CA VAL A 71 5.77 -1.60 4.43
C VAL A 71 7.13 -0.94 4.68
N LEU A 72 7.17 0.12 5.50
CA LEU A 72 8.44 0.70 5.94
C LEU A 72 9.22 -0.30 6.79
N PHE A 73 8.56 -0.98 7.73
CA PHE A 73 9.17 -2.05 8.54
C PHE A 73 9.69 -3.20 7.67
N ILE A 74 8.96 -3.61 6.65
CA ILE A 74 9.43 -4.62 5.68
C ILE A 74 10.69 -4.12 4.96
N ALA A 75 10.67 -2.92 4.39
CA ALA A 75 11.80 -2.36 3.65
C ALA A 75 13.05 -2.21 4.51
N VAL A 76 12.92 -1.74 5.76
CA VAL A 76 14.03 -1.63 6.71
C VAL A 76 14.54 -3.01 7.13
N SER A 77 13.65 -3.97 7.37
CA SER A 77 14.04 -5.33 7.76
C SER A 77 14.86 -6.06 6.70
N LEU A 78 14.63 -5.76 5.41
CA LEU A 78 15.42 -6.30 4.29
C LEU A 78 16.88 -5.83 4.31
N LEU A 79 17.21 -4.76 5.03
CA LEU A 79 18.57 -4.27 5.20
C LEU A 79 19.33 -5.06 6.29
N LEU A 80 18.63 -5.77 7.18
CA LEU A 80 19.25 -6.48 8.31
C LEU A 80 20.25 -7.55 7.85
N PRO A 81 19.93 -8.45 6.89
CA PRO A 81 20.90 -9.42 6.41
C PRO A 81 22.11 -8.77 5.74
N ALA A 82 21.90 -7.68 4.99
CA ALA A 82 22.99 -6.93 4.34
C ALA A 82 23.91 -6.27 5.37
N GLY A 83 23.35 -5.67 6.42
CA GLY A 83 24.11 -5.08 7.53
C GLY A 83 24.89 -6.13 8.32
N ALA A 84 24.28 -7.29 8.58
CA ALA A 84 24.95 -8.43 9.22
C ALA A 84 26.14 -8.94 8.39
N GLN A 85 25.97 -9.07 7.07
CA GLN A 85 27.05 -9.47 6.17
C GLN A 85 28.17 -8.42 6.11
N LEU A 86 27.82 -7.13 6.05
CA LEU A 86 28.81 -6.05 6.08
C LEU A 86 29.61 -6.06 7.39
N PHE A 87 28.96 -6.32 8.52
CA PHE A 87 29.63 -6.44 9.81
C PHE A 87 30.61 -7.61 9.85
N ILE A 88 30.22 -8.78 9.31
CA ILE A 88 31.09 -9.95 9.17
C ILE A 88 32.32 -9.61 8.32
N ASP A 89 32.11 -8.98 7.16
CA ASP A 89 33.18 -8.62 6.22
C ASP A 89 34.15 -7.58 6.84
N LEU A 90 33.63 -6.57 7.54
CA LEU A 90 34.43 -5.52 8.19
C LEU A 90 35.27 -6.03 9.37
N ASN A 91 34.77 -7.05 10.08
CA ASN A 91 35.48 -7.66 11.22
C ASN A 91 36.34 -8.87 10.80
N GLY A 92 36.41 -9.18 9.50
CA GLY A 92 37.18 -10.31 8.99
C GLY A 92 36.75 -11.67 9.55
N LEU A 93 35.47 -11.81 9.91
CA LEU A 93 34.95 -13.06 10.46
C LEU A 93 34.92 -14.17 9.39
N PRO A 94 35.05 -15.46 9.77
CA PRO A 94 34.96 -16.56 8.83
C PRO A 94 33.66 -16.49 8.02
N GLU A 95 33.78 -16.59 6.69
CA GLU A 95 32.62 -16.51 5.81
C GLU A 95 31.63 -17.61 6.17
N PRO A 96 30.36 -17.27 6.48
CA PRO A 96 29.35 -18.25 6.88
C PRO A 96 28.97 -19.22 5.75
N TRP A 97 29.37 -18.93 4.50
CA TRP A 97 29.06 -19.72 3.32
C TRP A 97 30.34 -20.00 2.51
N GLY A 98 30.46 -21.19 1.94
CA GLY A 98 31.64 -21.57 1.14
C GLY A 98 31.61 -21.13 -0.34
N SER A 99 30.55 -20.48 -0.83
CA SER A 99 30.40 -20.15 -2.26
C SER A 99 30.14 -18.66 -2.51
N ARG A 100 30.72 -18.13 -3.60
CA ARG A 100 30.58 -16.72 -4.02
C ARG A 100 29.12 -16.32 -4.29
N LEU A 101 28.29 -17.24 -4.77
CA LEU A 101 26.88 -16.96 -5.06
C LEU A 101 26.08 -16.71 -3.78
N THR A 102 26.39 -17.43 -2.72
CA THR A 102 25.74 -17.28 -1.42
C THR A 102 26.18 -16.00 -0.69
N ARG A 103 27.41 -15.52 -0.97
CA ARG A 103 27.93 -14.26 -0.44
C ARG A 103 27.18 -13.03 -0.97
N SER A 104 26.71 -13.06 -2.22
CA SER A 104 25.96 -11.95 -2.83
C SER A 104 24.51 -11.84 -2.36
N GLY A 105 23.95 -12.93 -1.82
CA GLY A 105 22.53 -13.00 -1.44
C GLY A 105 22.07 -11.89 -0.49
N PRO A 106 22.73 -11.67 0.66
CA PRO A 106 22.37 -10.62 1.60
C PRO A 106 22.44 -9.21 0.99
N TYR A 107 23.42 -8.94 0.14
CA TYR A 107 23.56 -7.65 -0.54
C TYR A 107 22.45 -7.40 -1.55
N ILE A 108 22.02 -8.42 -2.30
CA ILE A 108 20.88 -8.32 -3.21
C ILE A 108 19.60 -7.99 -2.44
N LEU A 109 19.35 -8.66 -1.30
CA LEU A 109 18.24 -8.34 -0.39
C LEU A 109 18.30 -6.90 0.09
N GLY A 110 19.48 -6.42 0.49
CA GLY A 110 19.70 -5.03 0.89
C GLY A 110 19.38 -4.04 -0.23
N MET A 111 19.86 -4.29 -1.45
CA MET A 111 19.57 -3.47 -2.63
C MET A 111 18.08 -3.42 -2.95
N ILE A 112 17.37 -4.55 -2.84
CA ILE A 112 15.92 -4.59 -2.98
C ILE A 112 15.24 -3.75 -1.90
N GLY A 113 15.68 -3.86 -0.64
CA GLY A 113 15.19 -3.04 0.48
C GLY A 113 15.34 -1.54 0.22
N ILE A 114 16.52 -1.10 -0.26
CA ILE A 114 16.79 0.30 -0.63
C ILE A 114 15.88 0.74 -1.78
N ALA A 115 15.79 -0.05 -2.86
CA ALA A 115 14.97 0.28 -4.01
C ALA A 115 13.49 0.47 -3.62
N VAL A 116 12.96 -0.42 -2.77
CA VAL A 116 11.61 -0.30 -2.20
C VAL A 116 11.49 0.98 -1.37
N LEU A 117 12.46 1.28 -0.52
CA LEU A 117 12.45 2.49 0.33
C LEU A 117 12.42 3.77 -0.53
N VAL A 118 13.30 3.87 -1.53
CA VAL A 118 13.38 5.01 -2.46
C VAL A 118 12.08 5.15 -3.24
N MET A 119 11.57 4.07 -3.82
CA MET A 119 10.30 4.08 -4.54
C MET A 119 9.14 4.54 -3.66
N ARG A 120 9.14 4.17 -2.36
CA ARG A 120 8.11 4.61 -1.41
C ARG A 120 8.26 6.08 -1.03
N ILE A 121 9.48 6.58 -0.84
CA ILE A 121 9.73 8.01 -0.61
C ILE A 121 9.25 8.84 -1.80
N VAL A 122 9.56 8.41 -3.03
CA VAL A 122 9.07 9.05 -4.25
C VAL A 122 7.54 9.02 -4.30
N ARG A 123 6.92 7.87 -3.98
CA ARG A 123 5.45 7.73 -3.94
C ARG A 123 4.78 8.40 -2.74
N LEU A 124 5.51 8.80 -1.70
CA LEU A 124 5.01 9.59 -0.57
C LEU A 124 4.82 11.07 -0.95
N ARG A 125 5.49 11.54 -2.02
CA ARG A 125 5.34 12.92 -2.52
C ARG A 125 3.99 13.19 -3.20
N VAL A 126 3.22 12.15 -3.53
CA VAL A 126 1.87 12.28 -4.10
C VAL A 126 0.85 12.13 -2.97
N LEU A 127 0.05 13.19 -2.76
CA LEU A 127 -1.04 13.21 -1.78
C LEU A 127 -1.95 12.00 -1.97
N ALA A 128 -2.19 11.29 -0.87
CA ALA A 128 -2.89 10.03 -0.89
C ALA A 128 -4.41 10.23 -0.84
N GLY A 129 -5.14 9.52 -1.70
CA GLY A 129 -6.60 9.52 -1.68
C GLY A 129 -7.27 10.09 -2.92
N LEU A 130 -8.42 9.50 -3.26
CA LEU A 130 -9.35 10.01 -4.27
C LEU A 130 -10.12 11.18 -3.67
N THR A 131 -10.14 12.30 -4.40
CA THR A 131 -10.84 13.53 -3.99
C THR A 131 -11.93 13.81 -5.01
N LEU A 132 -13.17 13.82 -4.55
CA LEU A 132 -14.35 14.16 -5.35
C LEU A 132 -14.72 15.61 -5.05
N THR A 133 -14.91 16.38 -6.12
CA THR A 133 -15.29 17.80 -6.09
C THR A 133 -16.48 18.01 -7.02
N SER A 134 -17.17 19.14 -6.92
CA SER A 134 -18.22 19.50 -7.87
C SER A 134 -17.76 19.48 -9.34
N ARG A 135 -16.48 19.81 -9.58
CA ARG A 135 -15.88 19.90 -10.93
C ARG A 135 -15.44 18.56 -11.50
N GLY A 136 -15.09 17.60 -10.65
CA GLY A 136 -14.55 16.33 -11.12
C GLY A 136 -13.84 15.52 -10.06
N VAL A 137 -13.03 14.59 -10.55
CA VAL A 137 -12.31 13.59 -9.76
C VAL A 137 -10.82 13.90 -9.80
N THR A 138 -10.22 14.10 -8.63
CA THR A 138 -8.80 14.46 -8.48
C THR A 138 -8.05 13.55 -7.52
N GLY A 139 -6.75 13.34 -7.79
CA GLY A 139 -5.79 12.67 -6.90
C GLY A 139 -5.93 11.15 -6.81
N ILE A 140 -4.93 10.39 -7.24
CA ILE A 140 -4.77 8.96 -6.86
C ILE A 140 -3.30 8.70 -6.60
N ARG A 141 -2.98 8.14 -5.42
CA ARG A 141 -1.59 7.82 -5.06
C ARG A 141 -1.06 6.67 -5.91
N GLY A 142 0.03 6.93 -6.63
CA GLY A 142 0.84 5.89 -7.26
C GLY A 142 0.32 5.39 -8.61
N CYS A 143 -0.71 6.03 -9.19
CA CYS A 143 -1.26 5.69 -10.50
C CYS A 143 -1.28 6.85 -11.52
N GLY A 144 -0.81 8.05 -11.14
CA GLY A 144 -0.75 9.25 -11.99
C GLY A 144 -1.44 10.46 -11.33
N ALA A 145 -1.14 11.67 -11.81
CA ALA A 145 -1.94 12.84 -11.46
C ALA A 145 -3.30 12.69 -12.14
N LEU A 146 -4.32 12.35 -11.36
CA LEU A 146 -5.70 12.32 -11.82
C LEU A 146 -6.28 13.72 -11.62
N ASP A 147 -6.68 14.37 -12.70
CA ASP A 147 -7.45 15.62 -12.70
C ASP A 147 -8.41 15.55 -13.89
N TRP A 148 -9.51 14.83 -13.70
CA TRP A 148 -10.51 14.59 -14.74
C TRP A 148 -11.82 15.26 -14.37
N SER A 149 -12.45 15.91 -15.35
CA SER A 149 -13.81 16.38 -15.18
C SER A 149 -14.80 15.22 -15.22
N TRP A 150 -16.03 15.44 -14.74
CA TRP A 150 -17.07 14.40 -14.77
C TRP A 150 -17.44 13.95 -16.18
N GLU A 151 -17.31 14.85 -17.17
CA GLU A 151 -17.58 14.59 -18.59
C GLU A 151 -16.49 13.74 -19.22
N GLU A 152 -15.26 13.83 -18.71
CA GLU A 152 -14.13 13.02 -19.13
C GLU A 152 -14.17 11.61 -18.54
N LEU A 153 -15.02 11.35 -17.54
CA LEU A 153 -15.14 10.03 -16.93
C LEU A 153 -16.18 9.19 -17.67
N ALA A 154 -15.72 8.25 -18.50
CA ALA A 154 -16.60 7.39 -19.29
C ALA A 154 -17.15 6.20 -18.51
N GLN A 155 -16.31 5.53 -17.74
CA GLN A 155 -16.69 4.31 -17.05
C GLN A 155 -15.96 4.16 -15.72
N VAL A 156 -16.71 3.70 -14.72
CA VAL A 156 -16.20 3.29 -13.41
C VAL A 156 -16.48 1.79 -13.26
N SER A 157 -15.46 0.99 -12.97
CA SER A 157 -15.63 -0.45 -12.74
C SER A 157 -14.72 -0.95 -11.62
N VAL A 158 -15.06 -2.11 -11.05
CA VAL A 158 -14.23 -2.78 -10.04
C VAL A 158 -13.68 -4.06 -10.64
N VAL A 159 -12.35 -4.18 -10.65
CA VAL A 159 -11.66 -5.42 -11.03
C VAL A 159 -11.50 -6.27 -9.77
N ALA A 160 -12.18 -7.42 -9.74
CA ALA A 160 -12.29 -8.25 -8.54
C ALA A 160 -11.02 -9.04 -8.16
N ALA A 161 -10.14 -9.38 -9.11
CA ALA A 161 -9.03 -10.33 -8.87
C ALA A 161 -7.64 -9.76 -9.22
N PRO A 162 -6.57 -10.11 -8.48
CA PRO A 162 -6.54 -10.90 -7.23
C PRO A 162 -6.84 -10.10 -5.95
N ALA A 163 -7.10 -8.80 -6.09
CA ALA A 163 -7.58 -7.90 -5.04
C ALA A 163 -8.47 -6.85 -5.71
N ALA A 164 -9.52 -6.39 -5.04
CA ALA A 164 -10.43 -5.37 -5.59
C ALA A 164 -9.65 -4.10 -5.96
N LYS A 165 -9.81 -3.64 -7.21
CA LYS A 165 -9.23 -2.40 -7.72
C LYS A 165 -10.31 -1.57 -8.39
N LEU A 166 -10.37 -0.29 -8.09
CA LEU A 166 -11.16 0.66 -8.84
C LEU A 166 -10.48 0.90 -10.19
N SER A 167 -11.24 0.86 -11.26
CA SER A 167 -10.79 1.10 -12.61
C SER A 167 -11.59 2.26 -13.19
N LEU A 168 -10.89 3.33 -13.58
CA LEU A 168 -11.47 4.53 -14.16
C LEU A 168 -11.02 4.62 -15.62
N LEU A 169 -11.99 4.74 -16.53
CA LEU A 169 -11.76 4.89 -17.97
C LEU A 169 -12.15 6.29 -18.42
N ARG A 170 -11.28 6.93 -19.21
CA ARG A 170 -11.55 8.26 -19.79
C ARG A 170 -12.43 8.16 -21.05
N ALA A 171 -13.27 9.16 -21.27
CA ALA A 171 -13.99 9.39 -22.50
C ALA A 171 -13.01 9.63 -23.64
N GLY A 172 -13.14 8.86 -24.74
CA GLY A 172 -12.18 8.86 -25.85
C GLY A 172 -11.12 7.76 -25.81
N GLY A 173 -11.15 6.88 -24.80
CA GLY A 173 -10.23 5.74 -24.68
C GLY A 173 -9.16 5.94 -23.60
N ALA A 174 -8.04 5.21 -23.72
CA ALA A 174 -6.95 5.24 -22.73
C ALA A 174 -6.52 6.69 -22.38
N PRO A 175 -6.19 6.99 -21.10
CA PRO A 175 -5.61 6.06 -20.14
C PRO A 175 -6.61 5.38 -19.19
N LEU A 176 -6.41 4.08 -18.97
CA LEU A 176 -7.08 3.31 -17.91
C LEU A 176 -6.30 3.49 -16.60
N ILE A 177 -6.95 4.00 -15.56
CA ILE A 177 -6.33 4.17 -14.24
C ILE A 177 -6.89 3.14 -13.29
N THR A 178 -6.00 2.28 -12.80
CA THR A 178 -6.35 1.20 -11.86
C THR A 178 -5.81 1.53 -10.48
N ALA A 179 -6.69 1.78 -9.51
CA ALA A 179 -6.36 2.11 -8.13
C ALA A 179 -6.73 0.94 -7.19
N PRO A 180 -5.76 0.29 -6.52
CA PRO A 180 -6.08 -0.73 -5.52
C PRO A 180 -6.69 -0.11 -4.26
N ALA A 181 -7.46 -0.90 -3.51
CA ALA A 181 -8.03 -0.50 -2.21
C ALA A 181 -7.03 0.19 -1.28
N LEU A 182 -5.78 -0.30 -1.28
CA LEU A 182 -4.69 0.24 -0.45
C LEU A 182 -4.25 1.66 -0.85
N SER A 183 -4.41 2.04 -2.11
CA SER A 183 -4.12 3.40 -2.61
C SER A 183 -5.29 4.35 -2.40
N LEU A 184 -6.53 3.82 -2.46
CA LEU A 184 -7.78 4.56 -2.24
C LEU A 184 -8.04 4.83 -0.77
N GLY A 185 -7.67 3.89 0.11
CA GLY A 185 -7.96 3.99 1.53
C GLY A 185 -9.37 3.61 1.95
N SER A 186 -10.17 3.10 1.02
CA SER A 186 -11.56 2.73 1.22
C SER A 186 -11.91 1.55 0.31
N ASP A 187 -13.06 0.91 0.57
CA ASP A 187 -13.52 -0.22 -0.25
C ASP A 187 -13.74 0.24 -1.70
N PRO A 188 -13.05 -0.35 -2.69
CA PRO A 188 -13.22 0.00 -4.10
C PRO A 188 -14.66 -0.13 -4.60
N ASN A 189 -15.46 -1.02 -4.02
CA ASN A 189 -16.88 -1.17 -4.39
C ASN A 189 -17.69 0.03 -3.93
N LEU A 190 -17.53 0.46 -2.68
CA LEU A 190 -18.23 1.64 -2.15
C LEU A 190 -17.79 2.91 -2.87
N VAL A 191 -16.49 3.05 -3.14
CA VAL A 191 -15.96 4.18 -3.92
C VAL A 191 -16.52 4.15 -5.34
N ALA A 192 -16.56 2.98 -6.00
CA ALA A 192 -17.14 2.86 -7.34
C ALA A 192 -18.63 3.26 -7.35
N SER A 193 -19.41 2.80 -6.38
CA SER A 193 -20.82 3.18 -6.26
C SER A 193 -21.02 4.68 -6.06
N LEU A 194 -20.22 5.31 -5.20
CA LEU A 194 -20.29 6.76 -4.97
C LEU A 194 -19.90 7.56 -6.23
N VAL A 195 -18.80 7.20 -6.89
CA VAL A 195 -18.35 7.88 -8.11
C VAL A 195 -19.39 7.72 -9.23
N GLU A 196 -19.95 6.52 -9.39
CA GLU A 196 -20.98 6.27 -10.39
C GLU A 196 -22.28 7.04 -10.12
N PHE A 197 -22.68 7.15 -8.84
CA PHE A 197 -23.83 7.97 -8.43
C PHE A 197 -23.65 9.44 -8.85
N TYR A 198 -22.54 10.08 -8.49
CA TYR A 198 -22.31 11.49 -8.85
C TYR A 198 -22.05 11.73 -10.34
N ARG A 199 -21.58 10.70 -11.06
CA ARG A 199 -21.49 10.73 -12.51
C ARG A 199 -22.87 10.79 -13.15
N GLN A 200 -23.81 9.97 -12.66
CA GLN A 200 -25.19 9.87 -13.16
C GLN A 200 -26.11 11.01 -12.69
N HIS A 201 -25.82 11.60 -11.52
CA HIS A 201 -26.64 12.64 -10.87
C HIS A 201 -25.89 13.97 -10.74
N PRO A 202 -25.74 14.75 -11.83
CA PRO A 202 -25.09 16.06 -11.79
C PRO A 202 -25.73 17.05 -10.81
N GLU A 203 -27.04 16.95 -10.58
CA GLU A 203 -27.82 17.77 -9.65
C GLU A 203 -27.43 17.63 -8.18
N HIS A 204 -26.67 16.60 -7.82
CA HIS A 204 -26.23 16.35 -6.46
C HIS A 204 -24.77 16.72 -6.21
N ARG A 205 -24.03 17.15 -7.24
CA ARG A 205 -22.58 17.42 -7.15
C ARG A 205 -22.23 18.58 -6.22
N ASP A 206 -23.12 19.55 -6.05
CA ASP A 206 -22.88 20.71 -5.18
C ASP A 206 -22.67 20.31 -3.71
N VAL A 207 -23.22 19.17 -3.30
CA VAL A 207 -23.06 18.65 -1.94
C VAL A 207 -21.62 18.19 -1.66
N LEU A 208 -20.85 17.87 -2.70
CA LEU A 208 -19.43 17.47 -2.58
C LEU A 208 -18.55 18.62 -2.09
N ASP A 209 -18.97 19.87 -2.35
CA ASP A 209 -18.25 21.06 -1.92
C ASP A 209 -18.62 21.46 -0.48
N VAL A 210 -19.73 20.95 0.05
CA VAL A 210 -20.20 21.23 1.42
C VAL A 210 -19.42 20.41 2.44
N GLY A 211 -19.16 19.12 2.16
CA GLY A 211 -18.35 18.26 3.02
C GLY A 211 -18.52 16.78 2.69
N GLY A 212 -17.49 15.99 3.02
CA GLY A 212 -17.45 14.58 2.67
C GLY A 212 -18.51 13.71 3.36
N VAL A 213 -18.87 14.01 4.61
CA VAL A 213 -19.88 13.24 5.36
C VAL A 213 -21.27 13.47 4.78
N GLU A 214 -21.62 14.73 4.47
CA GLU A 214 -22.92 15.09 3.90
C GLU A 214 -23.11 14.50 2.49
N ALA A 215 -22.04 14.46 1.70
CA ALA A 215 -22.03 13.79 0.40
C ALA A 215 -22.34 12.29 0.51
N VAL A 216 -21.67 11.58 1.42
CA VAL A 216 -21.94 10.16 1.63
C VAL A 216 -23.37 9.95 2.13
N HIS A 217 -23.85 10.79 3.06
CA HIS A 217 -25.23 10.68 3.56
C HIS A 217 -26.27 10.89 2.46
N ARG A 218 -26.07 11.89 1.58
CA ARG A 218 -26.94 12.16 0.43
C ARG A 218 -27.00 10.97 -0.52
N ALA A 219 -25.86 10.38 -0.85
CA ALA A 219 -25.79 9.22 -1.73
C ALA A 219 -26.45 7.98 -1.09
N GLU A 220 -26.22 7.74 0.21
CA GLU A 220 -26.85 6.64 0.94
C GLU A 220 -28.38 6.76 1.00
N GLN A 221 -28.90 7.98 1.20
CA GLN A 221 -30.34 8.23 1.18
C GLN A 221 -30.96 7.97 -0.19
N ALA A 222 -30.28 8.36 -1.27
CA ALA A 222 -30.75 8.13 -2.64
C ALA A 222 -30.64 6.67 -3.09
N LEU A 223 -29.68 5.91 -2.54
CA LEU A 223 -29.44 4.50 -2.87
C LEU A 223 -30.27 3.51 -2.04
N ARG A 224 -30.97 3.96 -0.99
CA ARG A 224 -31.90 3.10 -0.23
C ARG A 224 -33.23 3.00 -0.99
N PRO A 225 -33.70 1.78 -1.34
CA PRO A 225 -35.04 1.61 -1.87
C PRO A 225 -36.05 1.97 -0.77
N GLY A 226 -36.94 2.91 -1.07
CA GLY A 226 -38.17 3.15 -0.30
C GLY A 226 -39.16 2.01 -0.45
#